data_AF-A0A3M1KZJ3-F1
#
_entry.id   AF-A0A3M1KZJ3-F1
#
_cell.length_a   1.000
_cell.length_b   1.000
_cell.length_c   1.000
_cell.angle_alpha   90.00
_cell.angle_beta   90.00
_cell.angle_gamma   90.00
#
_symmetry.space_group_name_H-M   'P 1'
#
loop_
_entity.id
_entity.type
_entity.pdbx_description
1 polymer ?
#
loop_
_entity_poly.entity_id
_entity_poly.type
_entity_poly.pdbx_seq_one_letter_code
_entity_poly.pdbx_strand_id
1 'polypeptide(L)'
;FNRATGPYFWSYVGMMTCNVLSPQIFWSKKMRRNVAVTFFMSIFINIGMWFERFVIIPTTLARDYLPSSWSYYWPSWVEVGIFLGTLGLFFTLYLIFARVAPVVAVAEVKAILKTAGDQYTGPNAQKHHAKAAAEVEQ
;
A
#
# COMPACT_ATOMS: atom_id res chain seq x y z
N PHE A 1 24.30 -14.09 16.12
CA PHE A 1 25.33 -13.09 15.78
C PHE A 1 25.56 -12.92 14.27
N ASN A 2 25.60 -13.99 13.45
CA ASN A 2 25.82 -13.92 11.98
C ASN A 2 24.81 -13.11 11.13
N ARG A 3 23.64 -12.71 11.66
CA ARG A 3 22.65 -11.86 10.95
C ARG A 3 22.80 -10.36 11.23
N ALA A 4 23.37 -9.99 12.39
CA ALA A 4 23.54 -8.60 12.83
C ALA A 4 24.94 -8.03 12.51
N THR A 5 25.90 -8.89 12.15
CA THR A 5 27.27 -8.49 11.77
C THR A 5 27.79 -9.23 10.54
N GLY A 6 26.89 -9.82 9.74
CA GLY A 6 27.21 -10.53 8.50
C GLY A 6 26.97 -9.69 7.24
N PRO A 7 27.36 -10.18 6.05
CA PRO A 7 27.26 -9.47 4.76
C PRO A 7 25.83 -9.06 4.34
N TYR A 8 24.80 -9.54 5.04
CA TYR A 8 23.38 -9.17 4.86
C TYR A 8 22.84 -8.17 5.90
N PHE A 9 23.73 -7.47 6.63
CA PHE A 9 23.36 -6.47 7.63
C PHE A 9 22.53 -5.32 7.04
N TRP A 10 22.89 -4.82 5.86
CA TRP A 10 22.16 -3.76 5.16
C TRP A 10 20.69 -4.11 4.91
N SER A 11 20.44 -5.35 4.48
CA SER A 11 19.08 -5.82 4.21
C SER A 11 18.29 -6.10 5.51
N TYR A 12 18.95 -6.50 6.59
CA TYR A 12 18.32 -6.69 7.91
C TYR A 12 17.99 -5.36 8.60
N VAL A 13 18.87 -4.36 8.52
CA VAL A 13 18.60 -3.00 9.00
C VAL A 13 17.49 -2.37 8.16
N GLY A 14 17.54 -2.47 6.83
CA GLY A 14 16.46 -1.99 5.97
C GLY A 14 15.09 -2.59 6.30
N MET A 15 15.04 -3.90 6.56
CA MET A 15 13.84 -4.62 6.98
C MET A 15 13.32 -4.15 8.36
N MET A 16 14.19 -4.09 9.37
CA MET A 16 13.79 -3.66 10.72
C MET A 16 13.41 -2.17 10.77
N THR A 17 14.14 -1.31 10.06
CA THR A 17 13.84 0.12 9.95
C THR A 17 12.51 0.32 9.22
N CYS A 18 12.25 -0.32 8.09
CA CYS A 18 10.97 -0.12 7.37
C CYS A 18 9.76 -0.76 8.09
N ASN A 19 9.88 -1.96 8.64
CA ASN A 19 8.75 -2.64 9.26
C ASN A 19 8.46 -2.17 10.69
N VAL A 20 9.48 -1.77 11.45
CA VAL A 20 9.29 -1.32 12.84
C VAL A 20 9.09 0.19 12.94
N LEU A 21 9.77 1.03 12.14
CA LEU A 21 9.58 2.49 12.22
C LEU A 21 8.32 2.96 11.50
N SER A 22 7.85 2.27 10.46
CA SER A 22 6.65 2.69 9.74
C SER A 22 5.38 2.74 10.60
N PRO A 23 5.06 1.75 11.47
CA PRO A 23 3.91 1.86 12.35
C PRO A 23 4.12 2.93 13.44
N GLN A 24 5.37 3.19 13.87
CA GLN A 24 5.66 4.16 14.93
C GLN A 24 5.36 5.60 14.48
N ILE A 25 5.60 5.90 13.21
CA ILE A 25 5.28 7.19 12.60
C ILE A 25 3.76 7.47 12.61
N PHE A 26 2.91 6.43 12.57
CA PHE A 26 1.46 6.59 12.57
C PHE A 26 0.85 6.83 13.97
N TRP A 27 1.64 6.79 15.05
CA TRP A 27 1.18 7.16 16.38
C TRP A 27 0.78 8.65 16.46
N SER A 28 1.44 9.49 15.65
CA SER A 28 1.08 10.90 15.53
C SER A 28 -0.14 11.10 14.63
N LYS A 29 -1.24 11.59 15.23
CA LYS A 29 -2.49 11.95 14.52
C LYS A 29 -2.26 12.93 13.36
N LYS A 30 -1.23 13.78 13.46
CA LYS A 30 -0.86 14.77 12.44
C LYS A 30 -0.25 14.11 11.20
N MET A 31 0.50 13.02 11.38
CA MET A 31 1.18 12.31 10.29
C MET A 31 0.24 11.38 9.54
N ARG A 32 -0.69 10.71 10.23
CA ARG A 32 -1.71 9.84 9.61
C ARG A 32 -2.73 10.59 8.74
N ARG A 33 -2.95 11.88 8.99
CA ARG A 33 -3.89 12.71 8.23
C ARG A 33 -3.24 13.45 7.06
N ASN A 34 -1.92 13.35 6.91
CA ASN A 34 -1.21 13.99 5.82
C ASN A 34 -1.02 12.99 4.66
N VAL A 35 -1.71 13.25 3.55
CA VAL A 35 -1.69 12.41 2.34
C VAL A 35 -0.27 12.25 1.78
N ALA A 36 0.57 13.28 1.85
CA ALA A 36 1.94 13.20 1.37
C ALA A 36 2.76 12.20 2.21
N VAL A 37 2.62 12.27 3.54
CA VAL A 37 3.33 11.37 4.45
C VAL A 37 2.85 9.93 4.26
N THR A 38 1.54 9.69 4.20
CA THR A 38 1.00 8.34 4.00
C THR A 38 1.39 7.76 2.64
N PHE A 39 1.50 8.58 1.59
CA PHE A 39 1.94 8.16 0.26
C PHE A 39 3.41 7.72 0.23
N PHE A 40 4.34 8.52 0.76
CA PHE A 40 5.74 8.10 0.81
C PHE A 40 5.92 6.87 1.71
N MET A 41 5.23 6.83 2.86
CA MET A 41 5.29 5.70 3.77
C MET A 41 4.77 4.39 3.14
N SER A 42 3.72 4.43 2.31
CA SER A 42 3.21 3.21 1.66
C SER A 42 4.22 2.60 0.69
N ILE A 43 5.01 3.43 -0.01
CA ILE A 43 6.10 2.97 -0.88
C ILE A 43 7.17 2.27 -0.04
N PHE A 44 7.63 2.90 1.06
CA PHE A 44 8.64 2.31 1.95
C PHE A 44 8.17 0.99 2.57
N ILE A 45 6.90 0.88 2.96
CA ILE A 45 6.34 -0.36 3.51
C ILE A 45 6.34 -1.47 2.46
N ASN A 46 5.89 -1.20 1.24
CA ASN A 46 5.87 -2.21 0.17
C ASN A 46 7.29 -2.70 -0.15
N ILE A 47 8.26 -1.79 -0.21
CA ILE A 47 9.68 -2.13 -0.41
C ILE A 47 10.21 -2.93 0.79
N GLY A 48 9.91 -2.52 2.03
CA GLY A 48 10.34 -3.21 3.25
C GLY A 48 9.84 -4.64 3.37
N MET A 49 8.56 -4.88 3.06
CA MET A 49 7.96 -6.22 3.04
C MET A 49 8.55 -7.10 1.94
N TRP A 50 8.85 -6.53 0.78
CA TRP A 50 9.56 -7.24 -0.28
C TRP A 50 10.99 -7.62 0.14
N PHE A 51 11.70 -6.68 0.78
CA PHE A 51 13.03 -6.95 1.35
C PHE A 51 13.01 -8.00 2.45
N GLU A 52 11.99 -8.05 3.32
CA GLU A 52 11.83 -9.12 4.31
C GLU A 52 11.87 -10.50 3.63
N ARG A 53 11.10 -10.66 2.55
CA ARG A 53 11.05 -11.93 1.79
C ARG A 53 12.36 -12.22 1.06
N PHE A 54 13.00 -11.19 0.50
CA PHE A 54 14.32 -11.29 -0.11
C PHE A 54 15.43 -11.61 0.91
N VAL A 55 15.28 -11.25 2.19
CA VAL A 55 16.23 -11.62 3.24
C VAL A 55 15.97 -13.04 3.70
N ILE A 56 14.73 -13.42 4.00
CA ILE A 56 14.44 -14.73 4.58
C ILE A 56 14.85 -15.86 3.63
N ILE A 57 14.42 -15.84 2.36
CA ILE A 57 14.55 -16.99 1.46
C ILE A 57 16.03 -17.29 1.09
N PRO A 58 16.79 -16.36 0.50
CA PRO A 58 18.17 -16.63 0.08
C PRO A 58 19.11 -16.81 1.27
N THR A 59 18.90 -16.10 2.40
CA THR A 59 19.76 -16.31 3.58
C THR A 59 19.52 -17.65 4.26
N THR A 60 18.32 -18.23 4.15
CA THR A 60 18.07 -19.60 4.63
C THR A 60 18.68 -20.66 3.71
N LEU A 61 18.68 -20.43 2.39
CA LEU A 61 19.25 -21.37 1.40
C LEU A 61 20.77 -21.28 1.27
N ALA A 62 21.36 -20.09 1.48
CA ALA A 62 22.81 -19.88 1.38
C ALA A 62 23.61 -20.54 2.53
N ARG A 63 22.94 -21.02 3.58
CA ARG A 63 23.53 -21.64 4.77
C ARG A 63 22.83 -22.96 5.07
N ASP A 64 23.03 -23.92 4.18
CA ASP A 64 22.60 -25.30 4.40
C ASP A 64 23.46 -26.02 5.46
N TYR A 65 22.97 -27.18 5.91
CA TYR A 65 23.56 -28.00 6.98
C TYR A 65 25.01 -28.46 6.71
N LEU A 66 25.48 -28.46 5.45
CA LEU A 66 26.87 -28.75 5.09
C LEU A 66 27.65 -27.45 4.81
N PRO A 67 28.79 -27.21 5.48
CA PRO A 67 29.62 -26.00 5.29
C PRO A 67 30.19 -25.83 3.87
N SER A 68 30.33 -26.91 3.11
CA SER A 68 30.89 -26.89 1.75
C SER A 68 29.94 -26.33 0.70
N SER A 69 28.64 -26.23 1.00
CA SER A 69 27.61 -25.76 0.05
C SER A 69 27.23 -24.30 0.25
N TRP A 70 27.97 -23.56 1.07
CA TRP A 70 27.72 -22.14 1.29
C TRP A 70 28.04 -21.36 0.01
N SER A 71 27.01 -20.77 -0.59
CA SER A 71 27.13 -19.96 -1.80
C SER A 71 26.35 -18.66 -1.63
N TYR A 72 26.92 -17.56 -2.15
CA TYR A 72 26.29 -16.23 -2.07
C TYR A 72 25.46 -15.98 -3.33
N TYR A 73 24.17 -15.72 -3.16
CA TYR A 73 23.27 -15.42 -4.27
C TYR A 73 23.47 -13.97 -4.74
N TRP A 74 23.88 -13.82 -6.00
CA TRP A 74 23.92 -12.53 -6.70
C TRP A 74 22.77 -12.51 -7.73
N PRO A 75 21.76 -11.64 -7.56
CA PRO A 75 20.68 -11.55 -8.53
C PRO A 75 21.22 -11.12 -9.89
N SER A 76 20.84 -11.85 -10.92
CA SER A 76 21.15 -11.53 -12.31
C SER A 76 20.26 -10.38 -12.81
N TRP A 77 20.74 -9.66 -13.82
CA TRP A 77 19.98 -8.59 -14.46
C TRP A 77 18.65 -9.06 -15.07
N VAL A 78 18.58 -10.33 -15.50
CA VAL A 78 17.36 -10.94 -16.05
C VAL A 78 16.29 -11.08 -14.97
N GLU A 79 16.64 -11.49 -13.75
CA GLU A 79 15.71 -11.61 -12.63
C GLU A 79 15.12 -10.26 -12.22
N VAL A 80 15.94 -9.21 -12.21
CA VAL A 80 15.49 -7.83 -11.98
C VAL A 80 14.56 -7.37 -13.11
N GLY A 81 14.88 -7.69 -14.35
CA GLY A 81 14.05 -7.38 -15.52
C GLY A 81 12.69 -8.07 -15.48
N ILE A 82 12.62 -9.33 -15.07
CA ILE A 82 11.36 -10.07 -14.89
C ILE A 82 10.53 -9.44 -13.77
N PHE A 83 11.15 -9.08 -12.65
CA PHE A 83 10.46 -8.41 -11.54
C PHE A 83 9.90 -7.04 -11.96
N LEU A 84 10.66 -6.23 -12.69
CA LEU A 84 10.18 -4.96 -13.21
C LEU A 84 9.09 -5.18 -14.28
N GLY A 85 9.21 -6.25 -15.06
CA GLY A 85 8.22 -6.67 -16.04
C GLY A 85 6.86 -7.03 -15.42
N THR A 86 6.83 -7.73 -14.28
CA THR A 86 5.56 -8.02 -13.58
C THR A 86 4.91 -6.78 -13.02
N LEU A 87 5.69 -5.80 -12.53
CA LEU A 87 5.17 -4.49 -12.13
C LEU A 87 4.56 -3.74 -13.33
N GLY A 88 5.26 -3.70 -14.47
CA GLY A 88 4.75 -3.08 -15.70
C GLY A 88 3.48 -3.75 -16.22
N LEU A 89 3.44 -5.08 -16.21
CA LEU A 89 2.25 -5.86 -16.60
C LEU A 89 1.08 -5.60 -15.66
N PHE A 90 1.32 -5.56 -14.34
CA PHE A 90 0.30 -5.21 -13.35
C PHE A 90 -0.29 -3.82 -13.61
N PHE A 91 0.55 -2.80 -13.80
CA PHE A 91 0.06 -1.45 -14.10
C PHE A 91 -0.69 -1.39 -15.43
N THR A 92 -0.22 -2.10 -16.45
CA THR A 92 -0.90 -2.15 -17.75
C THR A 92 -2.32 -2.72 -17.61
N LEU A 93 -2.45 -3.88 -16.95
CA LEU A 93 -3.75 -4.49 -16.71
C LEU A 93 -4.65 -3.63 -15.80
N TYR A 94 -4.08 -3.03 -14.76
CA TYR A 94 -4.80 -2.14 -13.86
C TYR A 94 -5.33 -0.89 -14.57
N LEU A 95 -4.53 -0.25 -15.44
CA LEU A 95 -4.94 0.92 -16.21
C LEU A 95 -6.03 0.58 -17.23
N ILE A 96 -5.94 -0.59 -17.89
CA ILE A 96 -7.00 -1.09 -18.78
C ILE A 96 -8.29 -1.31 -17.98
N PHE A 97 -8.20 -1.98 -16.83
CA PHE A 97 -9.35 -2.20 -15.95
C PHE A 97 -9.99 -0.88 -15.50
N ALA A 98 -9.18 0.09 -15.06
CA ALA A 98 -9.65 1.39 -14.64
C ALA A 98 -10.31 2.21 -15.77
N ARG A 99 -9.96 1.92 -17.04
CA ARG A 99 -10.57 2.55 -18.20
C ARG A 99 -11.89 1.88 -18.62
N VAL A 100 -12.00 0.56 -18.50
CA VAL A 100 -13.14 -0.23 -18.98
C VAL A 100 -14.25 -0.33 -17.94
N ALA A 101 -13.92 -0.52 -16.66
CA ALA A 101 -14.88 -0.76 -15.59
C ALA A 101 -15.05 0.49 -14.69
N PRO A 102 -16.24 0.70 -14.08
CA PRO A 102 -16.41 1.71 -13.05
C PRO A 102 -15.60 1.32 -11.81
N VAL A 103 -14.54 2.09 -11.52
CA VAL A 103 -13.60 1.83 -10.40
C VAL A 103 -14.29 1.93 -9.02
N VAL A 104 -15.43 2.62 -8.96
CA VAL A 104 -16.21 2.82 -7.73
C VAL A 104 -17.55 2.10 -7.83
N ALA A 105 -17.90 1.34 -6.80
CA ALA A 105 -19.18 0.65 -6.70
C ALA A 105 -20.33 1.66 -6.45
N VAL A 106 -20.93 2.16 -7.53
CA VAL A 106 -21.97 3.20 -7.48
C VAL A 106 -23.22 2.77 -6.68
N ALA A 107 -23.58 1.48 -6.72
CA ALA A 107 -24.71 0.95 -5.97
C ALA A 107 -24.53 1.13 -4.45
N GLU A 108 -23.35 0.76 -3.93
CA GLU A 108 -23.00 0.90 -2.52
C GLU A 108 -22.87 2.36 -2.10
N VAL A 109 -22.22 3.19 -2.93
CA VAL A 109 -22.09 4.63 -2.65
C VAL A 109 -23.45 5.29 -2.53
N LYS A 110 -24.42 4.95 -3.39
CA LYS A 110 -25.79 5.49 -3.32
C LYS A 110 -26.54 5.03 -2.06
N ALA A 111 -26.36 3.78 -1.64
CA ALA A 111 -26.97 3.26 -0.41
C ALA A 111 -26.44 3.99 0.83
N ILE A 112 -25.12 4.22 0.90
CA ILE A 112 -24.47 4.92 2.03
C ILE A 112 -24.82 6.42 2.02
N LEU A 113 -24.86 7.06 0.85
CA LEU A 113 -25.12 8.50 0.74
C LEU A 113 -26.50 8.88 1.31
N LYS A 114 -27.50 8.01 1.17
CA LYS A 114 -28.84 8.24 1.73
C LYS A 114 -28.86 8.24 3.27
N THR A 115 -27.95 7.48 3.89
CA THR A 115 -27.93 7.26 5.34
C THR A 115 -26.91 8.13 6.07
N ALA A 116 -25.78 8.44 5.43
CA ALA A 116 -24.62 9.11 6.04
C ALA A 116 -24.11 10.32 5.24
N GLY A 117 -24.85 10.76 4.21
CA GLY A 117 -24.45 11.89 3.39
C GLY A 117 -24.60 13.22 4.13
N ASP A 118 -23.56 14.04 4.08
CA ASP A 118 -23.53 15.40 4.66
C ASP A 118 -24.66 16.30 4.10
N GLN A 119 -25.14 16.00 2.89
CA GLN A 119 -26.29 16.63 2.25
C GLN A 119 -27.64 16.36 2.96
N TYR A 120 -27.76 15.24 3.68
CA TYR A 120 -29.01 14.82 4.36
C TYR A 120 -28.94 14.93 5.89
N THR A 121 -27.74 14.92 6.49
CA THR A 121 -27.57 14.86 7.96
C THR A 121 -26.61 15.93 8.53
N GLY A 122 -25.96 16.73 7.69
CA GLY A 122 -25.01 17.77 8.12
C GLY A 122 -25.66 19.14 8.45
N PRO A 123 -24.90 20.07 9.07
CA PRO A 123 -25.39 21.42 9.41
C PRO A 123 -25.73 22.30 8.20
N ASN A 124 -25.33 21.90 6.98
CA ASN A 124 -25.68 22.55 5.71
C ASN A 124 -26.73 21.76 4.89
N ALA A 125 -27.52 20.89 5.52
CA ALA A 125 -28.54 20.11 4.84
C ALA A 125 -29.57 21.03 4.14
N GLN A 126 -29.49 21.12 2.82
CA GLN A 126 -30.52 21.79 2.04
C GLN A 126 -31.78 20.93 2.08
N LYS A 127 -32.78 21.35 2.85
CA LYS A 127 -34.12 20.78 2.84
C LYS A 127 -34.76 21.04 1.47
N HIS A 128 -34.38 20.27 0.47
CA HIS A 128 -34.90 20.32 -0.90
C HIS A 128 -36.44 20.10 -0.96
N HIS A 129 -37.04 19.63 0.14
CA HIS A 129 -38.48 19.45 0.27
C HIS A 129 -39.27 20.73 0.64
N ALA A 130 -38.63 21.81 1.08
CA ALA A 130 -39.36 23.03 1.45
C ALA A 130 -39.70 23.95 0.27
N LYS A 131 -38.92 23.88 -0.83
CA LYS A 131 -39.08 24.81 -1.96
C LYS A 131 -40.20 24.41 -2.93
N ALA A 132 -40.43 23.11 -3.11
CA ALA A 132 -41.51 22.61 -3.98
C ALA A 132 -42.92 22.85 -3.40
N ALA A 133 -43.06 22.98 -2.08
CA ALA A 133 -44.35 23.32 -1.46
C ALA A 133 -44.72 24.80 -1.65
N ALA A 134 -43.73 25.70 -1.72
CA ALA A 134 -43.96 27.14 -1.86
C ALA A 134 -44.29 27.59 -3.30
N GLU A 135 -43.88 26.84 -4.33
CA GLU A 135 -44.23 27.13 -5.73
C GLU A 135 -45.61 26.59 -6.14
N VAL A 136 -46.21 25.68 -5.36
CA VAL A 136 -47.56 25.15 -5.61
C VAL A 136 -48.64 26.02 -4.96
N GLU A 137 -48.26 26.92 -4.05
CA GLU A 137 -49.16 27.85 -3.36
C GLU A 137 -49.22 29.26 -4.01
N GLN A 138 -48.56 29.46 -5.16
CA GLN A 138 -48.60 30.71 -5.96
C GLN A 138 -49.37 30.56 -7.26
#